data_AF-A0A9D7LXI2-F1
#
_entry.id   AF-A0A9D7LXI2-F1
#
_cell.length_a   1.000
_cell.length_b   1.000
_cell.length_c   1.000
_cell.angle_alpha   90.00
_cell.angle_beta   90.00
_cell.angle_gamma   90.00
#
_symmetry.space_group_name_H-M   'P 1'
#
loop_
_entity.id
_entity.type
_entity.pdbx_description
1 polymer ?
#
loop_
_entity_poly.entity_id
_entity_poly.type
_entity_poly.pdbx_seq_one_letter_code
_entity_poly.pdbx_strand_id
1 'polypeptide(L)' 'MSQGPDGQAFGPGAARLAGLAGRLLGWRPDEFWHATPAELAAILAPPSAAAARPLGRSELTRLMERDHD' A
#
# COMPACT_ATOMS: atom_id res chain seq x y z
N MET A 1 4.59 -37.30 -1.43
CA MET A 1 4.36 -36.05 -2.19
C MET A 1 5.17 -34.96 -1.52
N SER A 2 6.42 -34.77 -1.96
CA SER A 2 7.30 -33.72 -1.45
C SER A 2 6.89 -32.38 -2.06
N GLN A 3 6.53 -31.42 -1.22
CA GLN A 3 6.37 -30.02 -1.61
C GLN A 3 7.79 -29.41 -1.73
N GLY A 4 8.20 -29.03 -2.94
CA GLY A 4 9.30 -28.07 -3.14
C GLY A 4 8.84 -26.65 -2.77
N PRO A 5 9.72 -25.64 -2.72
CA PRO A 5 9.38 -24.27 -2.31
C PRO A 5 8.49 -23.47 -3.29
N ASP A 6 7.79 -24.14 -4.22
CA ASP A 6 7.18 -23.52 -5.38
C ASP A 6 5.64 -23.66 -5.38
N GLY A 7 4.98 -22.56 -5.03
CA GLY A 7 3.56 -22.33 -5.31
C GLY A 7 2.64 -22.50 -4.10
N GLN A 8 2.44 -21.44 -3.32
CA GLN A 8 1.25 -21.37 -2.48
C GLN A 8 0.01 -21.53 -3.37
N ALA A 9 -0.88 -22.45 -3.02
CA ALA A 9 -2.15 -22.58 -3.72
C ALA A 9 -2.94 -21.26 -3.65
N PHE A 10 -3.59 -20.89 -4.74
CA PHE A 10 -4.33 -19.63 -4.87
C PHE A 10 -5.32 -19.41 -3.72
N GLY A 11 -6.10 -20.43 -3.35
CA GLY A 11 -7.13 -20.31 -2.31
C GLY A 11 -6.60 -19.88 -0.93
N PRO A 12 -5.66 -20.64 -0.32
CA PRO A 12 -5.03 -20.23 0.93
C PRO A 12 -4.35 -18.86 0.87
N GLY A 13 -3.68 -18.54 -0.24
CA GLY A 13 -3.03 -17.24 -0.43
C GLY A 13 -4.04 -16.08 -0.49
N ALA A 14 -5.10 -16.24 -1.28
CA ALA A 14 -6.17 -15.26 -1.41
C ALA A 14 -6.92 -15.04 -0.09
N ALA A 15 -7.20 -16.11 0.67
CA ALA A 15 -7.85 -16.00 1.98
C ALA A 15 -7.00 -15.20 2.98
N ARG A 16 -5.68 -15.42 3.00
CA ARG A 16 -4.76 -14.64 3.82
C ARG A 16 -4.75 -13.17 3.42
N LEU A 17 -4.68 -12.87 2.12
CA LEU A 17 -4.69 -11.51 1.61
C LEU A 17 -6.01 -10.77 1.89
N ALA A 18 -7.16 -11.42 1.71
CA ALA A 18 -8.47 -10.86 2.05
C ALA A 18 -8.55 -10.44 3.53
N GLY A 19 -8.01 -11.27 4.43
CA GLY A 19 -7.94 -10.95 5.85
C GLY A 19 -7.02 -9.76 6.17
N LEU A 20 -5.91 -9.60 5.45
CA LEU A 20 -5.03 -8.44 5.59
C LEU A 20 -5.68 -7.17 5.03
N ALA A 21 -6.33 -7.24 3.87
CA ALA A 21 -7.04 -6.12 3.26
C ALA A 21 -8.11 -5.55 4.21
N GLY A 22 -8.91 -6.41 4.86
CA GLY A 22 -9.89 -5.95 5.85
C GLY A 22 -9.26 -5.26 7.08
N ARG A 23 -8.10 -5.73 7.55
CA ARG A 23 -7.44 -5.17 8.75
C ARG A 23 -6.66 -3.88 8.47
N LEU A 24 -5.99 -3.80 7.32
CA LEU A 24 -5.08 -2.70 6.99
C LEU A 24 -5.77 -1.59 6.20
N LEU A 25 -6.68 -1.97 5.30
CA LEU A 25 -7.33 -1.05 4.36
C LEU A 25 -8.79 -0.78 4.72
N GLY A 26 -9.37 -1.52 5.66
CA GLY A 26 -10.79 -1.42 6.02
C GLY A 26 -11.74 -1.99 4.97
N TRP A 27 -11.21 -2.74 3.99
CA TRP A 27 -12.00 -3.29 2.89
C TRP A 27 -12.98 -4.36 3.36
N ARG A 28 -14.18 -4.32 2.81
CA ARG A 28 -15.13 -5.43 2.84
C ARG A 28 -14.63 -6.58 1.94
N PRO A 29 -15.08 -7.83 2.16
CA PRO A 29 -14.68 -8.96 1.33
C PRO A 29 -14.92 -8.75 -0.17
N ASP A 30 -16.00 -8.06 -0.54
CA ASP A 30 -16.37 -7.79 -1.93
C ASP A 30 -15.34 -6.88 -2.64
N GLU A 31 -14.84 -5.85 -1.94
CA GLU A 31 -13.81 -4.93 -2.46
C GLU A 31 -12.51 -5.68 -2.79
N PHE A 32 -12.12 -6.66 -1.97
CA PHE A 32 -10.94 -7.50 -2.25
C PHE A 32 -11.14 -8.36 -3.50
N TRP A 33 -12.31 -8.95 -3.70
CA TRP A 33 -12.56 -9.81 -4.86
C TRP A 33 -12.76 -9.05 -6.17
N HIS A 34 -13.16 -7.78 -6.07
CA HIS A 34 -13.24 -6.87 -7.22
C HIS A 34 -11.89 -6.23 -7.59
N ALA A 35 -10.95 -6.11 -6.64
CA ALA A 35 -9.63 -5.57 -6.90
C ALA A 35 -8.79 -6.52 -7.76
N THR A 36 -8.13 -5.95 -8.76
CA THR A 36 -7.17 -6.70 -9.59
C THR A 36 -5.86 -6.94 -8.84
N PRO A 37 -5.10 -7.99 -9.20
CA PRO A 37 -3.77 -8.22 -8.61
C PRO A 37 -2.81 -7.05 -8.79
N ALA A 38 -2.91 -6.30 -9.89
CA ALA A 38 -2.07 -5.13 -10.15
C ALA A 38 -2.41 -3.95 -9.22
N GLU A 39 -3.70 -3.70 -8.98
CA GLU A 39 -4.14 -2.68 -8.02
C GLU A 39 -3.71 -3.06 -6.60
N LEU A 40 -3.89 -4.32 -6.21
CA LEU A 40 -3.46 -4.79 -4.89
C LEU A 40 -1.95 -4.65 -4.71
N ALA A 41 -1.15 -4.99 -5.74
CA ALA A 41 0.29 -4.79 -5.73
C ALA A 41 0.67 -3.31 -5.60
N ALA A 42 -0.04 -2.40 -6.27
CA ALA A 42 0.20 -0.96 -6.18
C ALA A 42 -0.11 -0.39 -4.79
N ILE A 43 -1.18 -0.86 -4.15
CA ILE A 43 -1.58 -0.43 -2.80
C ILE A 43 -0.58 -0.90 -1.74
N LEU A 44 -0.08 -2.13 -1.88
CA LEU A 44 0.87 -2.73 -0.95
C LEU A 44 2.33 -2.34 -1.24
N ALA A 45 2.60 -1.72 -2.38
CA ALA A 45 3.92 -1.25 -2.71
C ALA A 45 4.37 -0.20 -1.67
N PRO A 46 5.64 -0.26 -1.22
CA PRO A 46 6.18 0.82 -0.40
C PRO A 46 6.06 2.14 -1.17
N PRO A 47 5.87 3.28 -0.47
CA PRO A 47 5.89 4.59 -1.11
C PRO A 47 7.14 4.70 -1.97
N SER A 48 6.95 5.08 -3.24
CA SER A 48 8.07 5.24 -4.16
C SER A 48 9.13 6.13 -3.52
N ALA A 49 10.37 5.63 -3.45
CA ALA A 49 11.53 6.40 -3.03
C ALA A 49 11.94 7.48 -4.05
N ALA A 50 11.10 7.77 -5.06
CA ALA A 50 11.16 9.03 -5.80
C ALA A 50 11.10 10.15 -4.77
N ALA A 51 12.30 10.63 -4.41
CA ALA A 51 12.57 11.32 -3.18
C ALA A 51 11.77 12.62 -3.13
N ALA A 52 10.58 12.56 -2.54
CA ALA A 52 10.00 13.74 -1.94
C ALA A 52 10.96 14.14 -0.82
N ARG A 53 11.90 15.03 -1.14
CA ARG A 53 12.81 15.58 -0.15
C ARG A 53 11.94 16.17 0.97
N PRO A 54 12.14 15.77 2.23
CA PRO A 54 11.42 16.39 3.33
C PRO A 54 11.56 17.91 3.26
N LEU A 55 10.46 18.63 3.46
CA LEU A 55 10.47 20.10 3.50
C LEU A 55 11.48 20.56 4.56
N GLY A 56 12.42 21.40 4.15
CA GLY A 56 13.39 21.99 5.07
C GLY A 56 12.75 23.05 5.95
N ARG A 57 13.34 23.30 7.13
CA ARG A 57 12.84 24.33 8.06
C ARG A 57 12.78 25.71 7.42
N SER A 58 13.77 26.05 6.58
CA SER A 58 13.86 27.32 5.86
C SER A 58 12.77 27.48 4.78
N GLU A 59 12.41 26.40 4.09
CA GLU A 59 11.32 26.40 3.11
C GLU A 59 9.96 26.56 3.78
N LEU A 60 9.77 25.88 4.92
CA LEU A 60 8.56 26.04 5.73
C LEU A 60 8.40 27.48 6.21
N THR A 61 9.47 28.11 6.73
CA THR A 61 9.41 29.52 7.17
C THR A 61 9.01 30.46 6.04
N ARG A 62 9.57 30.29 4.82
CA ARG A 62 9.19 31.10 3.65
C ARG A 62 7.75 30.89 3.16
N LEU A 63 7.14 29.74 3.45
CA LEU A 63 5.73 29.51 3.17
C LEU A 63 4.86 30.26 4.18
N MET A 64 5.22 30.20 5.47
CA MET A 64 4.50 30.92 6.52
C MET A 64 4.54 32.44 6.33
N GLU A 65 5.69 32.98 5.89
CA GLU A 65 5.84 34.41 5.60
C GLU A 65 4.91 34.86 4.46
N ARG A 66 4.75 34.05 3.40
CA ARG A 66 3.86 34.37 2.26
C ARG A 66 2.36 34.25 2.56
N ASP A 67 1.99 33.43 3.53
CA ASP A 67 0.59 33.22 3.94
C ASP A 67 0.13 34.27 4.97
N HIS A 68 1.06 35.03 5.55
CA HIS A 68 0.80 36.05 6.57
C HIS A 68 0.74 37.49 6.00
N ASP A 69 0.94 37.64 4.69
CA ASP A 69 0.73 38.88 3.91
C ASP A 69 -0.68 38.91 3.29
#